data_AF-A0A5B9DAW1-F1
#
_entry.id   AF-A0A5B9DAW1-F1
#
_cell.length_a   1.000
_cell.length_b   1.000
_cell.length_c   1.000
_cell.angle_alpha   90.00
_cell.angle_beta   90.00
_cell.angle_gamma   90.00
#
_symmetry.space_group_name_H-M   'P 1'
#
loop_
_entity.id
_entity.type
_entity.pdbx_description
1 polymer ?
#
loop_
_entity_poly.entity_id
_entity_poly.type
_entity_poly.pdbx_seq_one_letter_code
_entity_poly.pdbx_strand_id
1 'polypeptide(L)'
;MINELNEFRLKFKEQWWCVSAFTDLDNENLTDEIEKLNKYTKNQLSSFKESDINPRFVPDANDRQKIAFLSQNLQIELTWDNYIDNFNFKTDNYTYDKLGYLLFRIRLKDNSSVNIFDVRPNYLQQIIFHVWFGLTKKFQFEFKFDDSTPPYIVSVCSGTNNNSVIEWKKENIHKYKSELGQWIQLYSGQFPDYRDELYERRIEVDLSNRTSEMHFINRNSGLIYMEPDNYKRFFIKDKDSPDSSGYMHNTVVRTIIQIRSIAFAMIVVSNEVDKDTGQLGSDEFMAKKSKEIKDNLEKTNKLKLILQKTLSPFFSDLTRSHRQHYHAVLKRCVEINEIEKNWKLILEKIDSNTQEMNSIFLDKQEEASDRQEKILNMVNIILGAGIVFDIIGFIISEESVQKLIVQIIGGGLLLFLVVLFLKLYGPKRKKKTKKKESEKGEED
;
A
#
# COMPACT_ATOMS: atom_id res chain seq x y z
N MET A 1 -23.73 -10.29 42.79
CA MET A 1 -24.12 -8.86 42.73
C MET A 1 -23.02 -8.07 43.41
N ILE A 2 -22.04 -7.61 42.63
CA ILE A 2 -21.00 -6.67 43.06
C ILE A 2 -21.50 -5.31 42.59
N ASN A 3 -21.48 -4.33 43.50
CA ASN A 3 -21.95 -2.95 43.32
C ASN A 3 -21.63 -2.36 41.94
N GLU A 4 -22.67 -2.08 41.14
CA GLU A 4 -22.64 -1.16 39.99
C GLU A 4 -22.50 0.30 40.50
N LEU A 5 -21.43 0.59 41.23
CA LEU A 5 -21.01 1.96 41.50
C LEU A 5 -20.51 2.55 40.18
N ASN A 6 -21.36 3.32 39.49
CA ASN A 6 -21.10 4.19 38.33
C ASN A 6 -19.66 4.09 37.78
N GLU A 7 -19.40 3.03 37.01
CA GLU A 7 -18.12 2.87 36.33
C GLU A 7 -17.93 4.07 35.38
N PHE A 8 -16.76 4.71 35.41
CA PHE A 8 -16.46 5.87 34.59
C PHE A 8 -16.60 5.53 33.10
N ARG A 9 -17.43 6.29 32.35
CA ARG A 9 -17.66 6.09 30.91
C ARG A 9 -17.42 7.36 30.12
N LEU A 10 -16.76 7.21 28.98
CA LEU A 10 -16.70 8.26 27.97
C LEU A 10 -18.03 8.35 27.22
N LYS A 11 -18.46 9.57 26.90
CA LYS A 11 -19.62 9.80 26.06
C LYS A 11 -19.20 9.72 24.59
N PHE A 12 -19.63 8.66 23.90
CA PHE A 12 -19.42 8.52 22.45
C PHE A 12 -19.99 9.73 21.70
N LYS A 13 -19.25 10.28 20.74
CA LYS A 13 -19.76 11.35 19.87
C LYS A 13 -19.81 10.90 18.42
N GLU A 14 -18.69 10.40 17.90
CA GLU A 14 -18.61 9.86 16.54
C GLU A 14 -17.39 8.95 16.38
N GLN A 15 -17.38 8.17 15.30
CA GLN A 15 -16.24 7.37 14.89
C GLN A 15 -15.96 7.60 13.40
N TRP A 16 -14.69 7.66 13.04
CA TRP A 16 -14.26 7.77 11.66
C TRP A 16 -13.56 6.47 11.26
N TRP A 17 -14.08 5.79 10.25
CA TRP A 17 -13.45 4.60 9.69
C TRP A 17 -12.79 4.99 8.39
N CYS A 18 -11.51 4.64 8.26
CA CYS A 18 -10.72 4.95 7.09
C CYS A 18 -10.28 3.67 6.41
N VAL A 19 -10.53 3.61 5.11
CA VAL A 19 -10.03 2.56 4.24
C VAL A 19 -9.24 3.20 3.11
N SER A 20 -7.95 2.90 3.06
CA SER A 20 -7.11 3.29 1.92
C SER A 20 -7.41 2.42 0.71
N ALA A 21 -7.43 3.04 -0.48
CA ALA A 21 -7.64 2.32 -1.72
C ALA A 21 -6.96 3.00 -2.92
N PHE A 22 -6.71 2.20 -3.95
CA PHE A 22 -6.43 2.68 -5.30
C PHE A 22 -7.65 2.55 -6.19
N THR A 23 -7.78 3.46 -7.17
CA THR A 23 -8.81 3.39 -8.21
C THR A 23 -8.31 4.04 -9.50
N ASP A 24 -8.81 3.58 -10.64
CA ASP A 24 -8.61 4.14 -11.98
C ASP A 24 -9.86 4.87 -12.51
N LEU A 25 -10.96 4.85 -11.75
CA LEU A 25 -12.19 5.54 -12.11
C LEU A 25 -11.95 7.04 -12.32
N ASP A 26 -12.52 7.60 -13.40
CA ASP A 26 -12.63 9.04 -13.56
C ASP A 26 -13.56 9.66 -12.51
N ASN A 27 -13.61 11.00 -12.45
CA ASN A 27 -14.33 11.69 -11.38
C ASN A 27 -15.87 11.47 -11.42
N GLU A 28 -16.43 11.28 -12.62
CA GLU A 28 -17.88 11.05 -12.78
C GLU A 28 -18.23 9.64 -12.29
N ASN A 29 -17.55 8.62 -12.82
CA ASN A 29 -17.76 7.23 -12.43
C ASN A 29 -17.43 6.99 -10.94
N LEU A 30 -16.40 7.65 -10.42
CA LEU A 30 -16.05 7.60 -9.01
C LEU A 30 -17.20 8.11 -8.14
N THR A 31 -17.83 9.24 -8.51
CA THR A 31 -18.95 9.79 -7.74
C THR A 31 -20.11 8.79 -7.66
N ASP A 32 -20.47 8.20 -8.80
CA ASP A 32 -21.53 7.18 -8.89
C ASP A 32 -21.20 5.92 -8.05
N GLU A 33 -19.96 5.45 -8.09
CA GLU A 33 -19.53 4.29 -7.30
C GLU A 33 -19.52 4.58 -5.79
N ILE A 34 -19.14 5.79 -5.39
CA ILE A 34 -19.21 6.22 -3.98
C ILE A 34 -20.67 6.27 -3.49
N GLU A 35 -21.63 6.70 -4.33
CA GLU A 35 -23.04 6.63 -3.98
C GLU A 35 -23.55 5.19 -3.83
N LYS A 36 -23.15 4.28 -4.73
CA LYS A 36 -23.46 2.85 -4.64
C LYS A 36 -22.88 2.23 -3.36
N LEU A 37 -21.64 2.56 -3.03
CA LEU A 37 -20.98 2.16 -1.78
C LEU A 37 -21.73 2.67 -0.55
N ASN A 38 -22.11 3.96 -0.54
CA ASN A 38 -22.86 4.56 0.56
C ASN A 38 -24.21 3.86 0.78
N LYS A 39 -24.95 3.61 -0.31
CA LYS A 39 -26.22 2.87 -0.28
C LYS A 39 -26.02 1.43 0.21
N TYR A 40 -24.99 0.76 -0.27
CA TYR A 40 -24.65 -0.60 0.17
C TYR A 40 -24.38 -0.64 1.67
N THR A 41 -23.53 0.25 2.19
CA THR A 41 -23.18 0.27 3.60
C THR A 41 -24.38 0.61 4.50
N LYS A 42 -25.21 1.58 4.10
CA LYS A 42 -26.47 1.88 4.80
C LYS A 42 -27.39 0.67 4.87
N ASN A 43 -27.49 -0.08 3.77
CA ASN A 43 -28.27 -1.31 3.74
C ASN A 43 -27.69 -2.37 4.69
N GLN A 44 -26.37 -2.60 4.66
CA GLN A 44 -25.68 -3.53 5.55
C GLN A 44 -25.97 -3.23 7.03
N LEU A 45 -25.87 -1.96 7.44
CA LEU A 45 -26.18 -1.56 8.82
C LEU A 45 -27.64 -1.82 9.19
N SER A 46 -28.57 -1.48 8.29
CA SER A 46 -30.01 -1.67 8.52
C SER A 46 -30.45 -3.13 8.58
N SER A 47 -29.77 -4.01 7.83
CA SER A 47 -30.07 -5.45 7.77
C SER A 47 -29.27 -6.27 8.77
N PHE A 48 -28.39 -5.65 9.53
CA PHE A 48 -27.46 -6.33 10.44
C PHE A 48 -28.22 -7.01 11.59
N LYS A 49 -27.97 -8.31 11.77
CA LYS A 49 -28.63 -9.18 12.75
C LYS A 49 -27.63 -9.83 13.68
N GLU A 50 -28.14 -10.37 14.79
CA GLU A 50 -27.35 -11.17 15.74
C GLU A 50 -26.63 -12.35 15.08
N SER A 51 -27.26 -12.97 14.07
CA SER A 51 -26.70 -14.09 13.31
C SER A 51 -25.47 -13.73 12.48
N ASP A 52 -25.29 -12.43 12.19
CA ASP A 52 -24.15 -11.93 11.42
C ASP A 52 -22.89 -11.77 12.29
N ILE A 53 -23.04 -11.88 13.62
CA ILE A 53 -21.95 -11.77 14.58
C ILE A 53 -21.43 -13.17 14.91
N ASN A 54 -20.12 -13.36 14.77
CA ASN A 54 -19.49 -14.64 15.06
C ASN A 54 -19.50 -14.93 16.59
N PRO A 55 -20.15 -16.02 17.04
CA PRO A 55 -20.27 -16.34 18.46
C PRO A 55 -18.92 -16.70 19.11
N ARG A 56 -17.88 -17.01 18.32
CA ARG A 56 -16.53 -17.21 18.83
C ARG A 56 -15.91 -15.90 19.36
N PHE A 57 -16.26 -14.76 18.76
CA PHE A 57 -15.71 -13.45 19.14
C PHE A 57 -16.61 -12.73 20.15
N VAL A 58 -17.92 -12.96 20.08
CA VAL A 58 -18.90 -12.45 21.05
C VAL A 58 -19.75 -13.63 21.57
N PRO A 59 -19.31 -14.34 22.61
CA PRO A 59 -20.00 -15.53 23.12
C PRO A 59 -21.35 -15.24 23.76
N ASP A 60 -21.52 -14.09 24.41
CA ASP A 60 -22.79 -13.70 25.04
C ASP A 60 -23.83 -13.29 23.98
N ALA A 61 -25.01 -13.91 24.06
CA ALA A 61 -26.15 -13.60 23.20
C ALA A 61 -26.70 -12.19 23.43
N ASN A 62 -26.68 -11.71 24.67
CA ASN A 62 -27.16 -10.38 25.02
C ASN A 62 -26.27 -9.29 24.39
N ASP A 63 -24.96 -9.50 24.39
CA ASP A 63 -24.03 -8.59 23.69
C ASP A 63 -24.27 -8.61 22.18
N ARG A 64 -24.51 -9.78 21.57
CA ARG A 64 -24.88 -9.85 20.15
C ARG A 64 -26.15 -9.07 19.83
N GLN A 65 -27.16 -9.15 20.70
CA GLN A 65 -28.39 -8.36 20.58
C GLN A 65 -28.13 -6.86 20.63
N LYS A 66 -27.34 -6.41 21.62
CA LYS A 66 -26.96 -5.00 21.76
C LYS A 66 -26.19 -4.49 20.54
N ILE A 67 -25.27 -5.28 20.00
CA ILE A 67 -24.51 -4.91 18.79
C ILE A 67 -25.45 -4.76 17.59
N ALA A 68 -26.37 -5.71 17.39
CA ALA A 68 -27.31 -5.65 16.28
C ALA A 68 -28.25 -4.44 16.40
N PHE A 69 -28.78 -4.20 17.60
CA PHE A 69 -29.60 -3.03 17.90
C PHE A 69 -28.84 -1.71 17.71
N LEU A 70 -27.57 -1.65 18.15
CA LEU A 70 -26.68 -0.51 17.93
C LEU A 70 -26.51 -0.23 16.44
N SER A 71 -26.18 -1.24 15.64
CA SER A 71 -26.00 -1.11 14.18
C SER A 71 -27.17 -0.41 13.48
N GLN A 72 -28.39 -0.81 13.84
CA GLN A 72 -29.62 -0.24 13.27
C GLN A 72 -29.89 1.21 13.72
N ASN A 73 -29.25 1.67 14.80
CA ASN A 73 -29.36 3.03 15.33
C ASN A 73 -28.19 3.94 14.95
N LEU A 74 -27.21 3.42 14.19
CA LEU A 74 -26.13 4.23 13.62
C LEU A 74 -26.58 4.93 12.34
N GLN A 75 -26.07 6.15 12.16
CA GLN A 75 -26.05 6.86 10.89
C GLN A 75 -24.62 6.85 10.34
N ILE A 76 -24.50 6.67 9.03
CA ILE A 76 -23.24 6.66 8.32
C ILE A 76 -23.27 7.63 7.15
N GLU A 77 -22.21 8.42 7.05
CA GLU A 77 -21.91 9.27 5.90
C GLU A 77 -20.59 8.77 5.31
N LEU A 78 -20.60 8.43 4.02
CA LEU A 78 -19.42 8.01 3.30
C LEU A 78 -18.95 9.14 2.39
N THR A 79 -17.66 9.43 2.45
CA THR A 79 -16.97 10.31 1.50
C THR A 79 -15.75 9.63 0.92
N TRP A 80 -15.35 10.06 -0.27
CA TRP A 80 -14.06 9.75 -0.85
C TRP A 80 -13.21 11.00 -0.88
N ASP A 81 -11.95 10.86 -0.47
CA ASP A 81 -10.95 11.90 -0.62
C ASP A 81 -9.84 11.40 -1.55
N ASN A 82 -9.64 12.13 -2.66
CA ASN A 82 -8.44 11.98 -3.48
C ASN A 82 -7.25 12.49 -2.68
N TYR A 83 -6.29 11.61 -2.39
CA TYR A 83 -5.06 12.02 -1.75
C TYR A 83 -4.00 12.39 -2.79
N ILE A 84 -3.75 11.51 -3.77
CA ILE A 84 -2.83 11.76 -4.87
C ILE A 84 -3.51 11.42 -6.19
N ASP A 85 -3.69 12.45 -7.01
CA ASP A 85 -4.06 12.31 -8.41
C ASP A 85 -2.84 11.97 -9.27
N ASN A 86 -3.08 11.26 -10.37
CA ASN A 86 -2.07 10.81 -11.32
C ASN A 86 -0.98 9.96 -10.64
N PHE A 87 -1.40 9.08 -9.72
CA PHE A 87 -0.53 8.11 -9.07
C PHE A 87 0.08 7.13 -10.09
N ASN A 88 -0.65 6.78 -11.16
CA ASN A 88 -0.18 5.96 -12.30
C ASN A 88 0.57 4.68 -11.88
N PHE A 89 0.04 4.00 -10.86
CA PHE A 89 0.65 2.77 -10.35
C PHE A 89 0.23 1.58 -11.19
N LYS A 90 1.21 0.96 -11.83
CA LYS A 90 1.01 -0.16 -12.74
C LYS A 90 1.42 -1.46 -12.06
N THR A 91 0.46 -2.36 -11.93
CA THR A 91 0.68 -3.78 -11.67
C THR A 91 0.69 -4.54 -12.99
N ASP A 92 0.94 -5.84 -12.96
CA ASP A 92 0.94 -6.66 -14.19
C ASP A 92 -0.43 -6.71 -14.88
N ASN A 93 -1.52 -6.56 -14.12
CA ASN A 93 -2.90 -6.70 -14.60
C ASN A 93 -3.70 -5.39 -14.65
N TYR A 94 -3.35 -4.40 -13.82
CA TYR A 94 -4.14 -3.18 -13.63
C TYR A 94 -3.25 -1.96 -13.48
N THR A 95 -3.74 -0.81 -13.95
CA THR A 95 -3.14 0.51 -13.71
C THR A 95 -4.10 1.29 -12.85
N TYR A 96 -3.58 1.96 -11.81
CA TYR A 96 -4.37 2.77 -10.90
C TYR A 96 -3.88 4.22 -10.93
N ASP A 97 -4.79 5.14 -11.21
CA ASP A 97 -4.45 6.54 -11.43
C ASP A 97 -4.58 7.38 -10.16
N LYS A 98 -5.27 6.88 -9.14
CA LYS A 98 -5.55 7.62 -7.90
C LYS A 98 -5.20 6.79 -6.68
N LEU A 99 -4.55 7.42 -5.71
CA LEU A 99 -4.49 6.97 -4.33
C LEU A 99 -5.43 7.85 -3.50
N GLY A 100 -6.30 7.22 -2.73
CA GLY A 100 -7.19 7.93 -1.82
C GLY A 100 -7.68 7.04 -0.71
N TYR A 101 -8.76 7.47 -0.07
CA TYR A 101 -9.38 6.70 0.99
C TYR A 101 -10.89 6.93 1.04
N LEU A 102 -11.61 5.87 1.40
CA LEU A 102 -12.98 5.96 1.87
C LEU A 102 -12.98 6.37 3.33
N LEU A 103 -13.76 7.40 3.65
CA LEU A 103 -13.95 7.89 4.99
C LEU A 103 -15.41 7.72 5.39
N PHE A 104 -15.66 6.84 6.35
CA PHE A 104 -16.98 6.63 6.93
C PHE A 104 -17.07 7.40 8.24
N ARG A 105 -18.01 8.33 8.30
CA ARG A 105 -18.36 9.07 9.51
C ARG A 105 -19.57 8.42 10.16
N ILE A 106 -19.39 7.91 11.38
CA ILE A 106 -20.36 7.10 12.11
C ILE A 106 -20.82 7.85 13.34
N ARG A 107 -22.14 8.02 13.48
CA ARG A 107 -22.78 8.67 14.63
C ARG A 107 -24.01 7.88 15.04
N LEU A 108 -24.53 8.13 16.24
CA LEU A 108 -25.92 7.74 16.53
C LEU A 108 -26.87 8.61 15.69
N LYS A 109 -28.00 8.04 15.29
CA LYS A 109 -29.11 8.82 14.70
C LYS A 109 -29.64 9.83 15.73
N ASP A 110 -30.13 10.97 15.25
CA ASP A 110 -30.65 12.05 16.11
C ASP A 110 -31.80 11.57 17.03
N ASN A 111 -32.59 10.58 16.59
CA ASN A 111 -33.69 9.95 17.33
C ASN A 111 -33.38 8.53 17.82
N SER A 112 -32.10 8.19 18.00
CA SER A 112 -31.66 6.88 18.47
C SER A 112 -32.21 6.56 19.86
N SER A 113 -32.75 5.35 20.02
CA SER A 113 -33.16 4.79 21.31
C SER A 113 -31.99 4.20 22.12
N VAL A 114 -30.79 4.13 21.53
CA VAL A 114 -29.58 3.67 22.22
C VAL A 114 -29.09 4.74 23.19
N ASN A 115 -28.85 4.36 24.45
CA ASN A 115 -28.14 5.20 25.39
C ASN A 115 -26.68 5.37 24.94
N ILE A 116 -26.24 6.62 24.83
CA ILE A 116 -24.91 6.99 24.32
C ILE A 116 -23.74 6.42 25.13
N PHE A 117 -23.96 6.11 26.41
CA PHE A 117 -22.96 5.50 27.30
C PHE A 117 -22.91 3.97 27.21
N ASP A 118 -23.89 3.36 26.54
CA ASP A 118 -23.92 1.92 26.25
C ASP A 118 -23.21 1.60 24.92
N VAL A 119 -22.82 2.63 24.16
CA VAL A 119 -21.99 2.45 22.96
C VAL A 119 -20.59 2.05 23.38
N ARG A 120 -20.14 0.89 22.90
CA ARG A 120 -18.82 0.35 23.23
C ARG A 120 -17.91 0.21 22.00
N PRO A 121 -16.59 0.39 22.17
CA PRO A 121 -15.61 0.21 21.10
C PRO A 121 -15.65 -1.19 20.49
N ASN A 122 -15.73 -2.22 21.34
CA ASN A 122 -15.82 -3.62 20.91
C ASN A 122 -17.11 -3.93 20.13
N TYR A 123 -18.22 -3.26 20.44
CA TYR A 123 -19.47 -3.40 19.70
C TYR A 123 -19.38 -2.77 18.31
N LEU A 124 -18.92 -1.51 18.24
CA LEU A 124 -18.67 -0.82 16.97
C LEU A 124 -17.70 -1.60 16.08
N GLN A 125 -16.72 -2.27 16.68
CA GLN A 125 -15.76 -3.10 15.98
C GLN A 125 -16.37 -4.32 15.26
N GLN A 126 -17.41 -4.96 15.82
CA GLN A 126 -18.07 -6.06 15.11
C GLN A 126 -18.81 -5.56 13.87
N ILE A 127 -19.43 -4.38 13.98
CA ILE A 127 -20.18 -3.74 12.91
C ILE A 127 -19.25 -3.36 11.76
N ILE A 128 -18.15 -2.68 12.05
CA ILE A 128 -17.18 -2.28 11.02
C ILE A 128 -16.60 -3.49 10.30
N PHE A 129 -16.25 -4.58 10.98
CA PHE A 129 -15.70 -5.76 10.32
C PHE A 129 -16.67 -6.38 9.34
N HIS A 130 -17.94 -6.51 9.72
CA HIS A 130 -18.95 -7.03 8.82
C HIS A 130 -19.14 -6.15 7.58
N VAL A 131 -19.28 -4.84 7.78
CA VAL A 131 -19.38 -3.86 6.69
C VAL A 131 -18.14 -3.96 5.79
N TRP A 132 -16.96 -3.99 6.39
CA TRP A 132 -15.67 -4.03 5.70
C TRP A 132 -15.53 -5.25 4.80
N PHE A 133 -15.73 -6.46 5.33
CA PHE A 133 -15.63 -7.69 4.55
C PHE A 133 -16.67 -7.76 3.43
N GLY A 134 -17.88 -7.24 3.68
CA GLY A 134 -18.90 -7.14 2.64
C GLY A 134 -18.52 -6.16 1.53
N LEU A 135 -17.88 -5.05 1.89
CA LEU A 135 -17.51 -3.97 0.98
C LEU A 135 -16.35 -4.36 0.08
N THR A 136 -15.25 -4.87 0.65
CA THR A 136 -14.06 -5.27 -0.13
C THR A 136 -14.41 -6.33 -1.17
N LYS A 137 -15.22 -7.32 -0.81
CA LYS A 137 -15.64 -8.37 -1.73
C LYS A 137 -16.50 -7.84 -2.88
N LYS A 138 -17.38 -6.88 -2.61
CA LYS A 138 -18.35 -6.39 -3.58
C LYS A 138 -17.74 -5.41 -4.58
N PHE A 139 -16.81 -4.57 -4.14
CA PHE A 139 -16.26 -3.45 -4.92
C PHE A 139 -14.77 -3.64 -5.27
N GLN A 140 -14.28 -4.89 -5.28
CA GLN A 140 -12.88 -5.23 -5.54
C GLN A 140 -12.40 -4.93 -6.97
N PHE A 141 -13.33 -4.69 -7.91
CA PHE A 141 -12.99 -4.41 -9.31
C PHE A 141 -12.84 -2.92 -9.56
N GLU A 142 -13.59 -2.10 -8.84
CA GLU A 142 -13.58 -0.64 -8.89
C GLU A 142 -12.48 -0.04 -8.00
N PHE A 143 -12.16 -0.74 -6.91
CA PHE A 143 -11.18 -0.31 -5.92
C PHE A 143 -10.25 -1.45 -5.54
N LYS A 144 -8.95 -1.16 -5.52
CA LYS A 144 -7.98 -1.99 -4.82
C LYS A 144 -7.84 -1.50 -3.39
N PHE A 145 -8.56 -2.16 -2.51
CA PHE A 145 -8.57 -1.91 -1.08
C PHE A 145 -7.31 -2.41 -0.37
N ASP A 146 -6.99 -1.82 0.79
CA ASP A 146 -6.09 -2.44 1.76
C ASP A 146 -6.77 -3.62 2.47
N ASP A 147 -6.85 -4.77 1.81
CA ASP A 147 -7.40 -6.00 2.39
C ASP A 147 -6.48 -6.68 3.42
N SER A 148 -5.24 -6.21 3.53
CA SER A 148 -4.22 -6.75 4.42
C SER A 148 -4.28 -6.19 5.84
N THR A 149 -4.87 -5.01 6.01
CA THR A 149 -5.05 -4.37 7.32
C THR A 149 -6.52 -4.03 7.60
N PRO A 150 -6.97 -4.09 8.87
CA PRO A 150 -8.30 -3.63 9.19
C PRO A 150 -8.42 -2.11 8.94
N PRO A 151 -9.64 -1.59 8.69
CA PRO A 151 -9.83 -0.15 8.57
C PRO A 151 -9.26 0.59 9.77
N TYR A 152 -8.63 1.74 9.54
CA TYR A 152 -8.13 2.57 10.63
C TYR A 152 -9.28 3.32 11.28
N ILE A 153 -9.33 3.33 12.61
CA ILE A 153 -10.49 3.85 13.34
C ILE A 153 -10.09 5.03 14.22
N VAL A 154 -10.71 6.19 14.05
CA VAL A 154 -10.59 7.32 14.99
C VAL A 154 -11.88 7.44 15.78
N SER A 155 -11.82 7.07 17.06
CA SER A 155 -12.94 7.25 17.99
C SER A 155 -12.92 8.66 18.58
N VAL A 156 -14.08 9.30 18.62
CA VAL A 156 -14.25 10.65 19.16
C VAL A 156 -15.26 10.62 20.29
N CYS A 157 -14.81 11.03 21.48
CA CYS A 157 -15.62 11.09 22.68
C CYS A 157 -15.69 12.53 23.19
N SER A 158 -16.82 12.92 23.77
CA SER A 158 -17.00 14.27 24.31
C SER A 158 -17.91 14.30 25.53
N GLY A 159 -17.31 14.53 26.70
CA GLY A 159 -17.96 14.43 28.00
C GLY A 159 -17.95 13.02 28.59
N THR A 160 -18.51 12.88 29.79
CA THR A 160 -18.47 11.66 30.60
C THR A 160 -19.82 11.44 31.30
N ASN A 161 -20.06 10.23 31.82
CA ASN A 161 -21.30 9.91 32.54
C ASN A 161 -21.42 10.60 33.91
N ASN A 162 -20.32 11.11 34.46
CA ASN A 162 -20.31 11.73 35.79
C ASN A 162 -20.62 13.24 35.80
N ASN A 163 -20.89 13.85 34.63
CA ASN A 163 -21.17 15.28 34.43
C ASN A 163 -20.12 16.26 34.99
N SER A 164 -19.06 15.78 35.62
CA SER A 164 -17.93 16.57 36.09
C SER A 164 -16.91 16.78 34.98
N VAL A 165 -16.41 18.01 34.87
CA VAL A 165 -15.26 18.32 34.02
C VAL A 165 -14.04 17.62 34.61
N ILE A 166 -13.34 16.84 33.78
CA ILE A 166 -12.13 16.14 34.19
C ILE A 166 -10.93 16.88 33.60
N GLU A 167 -9.99 17.24 34.45
CA GLU A 167 -8.66 17.67 33.99
C GLU A 167 -7.82 16.43 33.66
N TRP A 168 -7.54 16.22 32.39
CA TRP A 168 -6.75 15.11 31.87
C TRP A 168 -5.26 15.31 32.12
N LYS A 169 -4.87 15.20 33.39
CA LYS A 169 -3.48 15.03 33.82
C LYS A 169 -3.12 13.55 33.84
N LYS A 170 -1.82 13.24 33.91
CA LYS A 170 -1.30 11.86 33.90
C LYS A 170 -1.97 10.99 34.96
N GLU A 171 -2.25 11.54 36.14
CA GLU A 171 -2.92 10.85 37.24
C GLU A 171 -4.34 10.41 36.88
N ASN A 172 -5.12 11.28 36.24
CA ASN A 172 -6.48 10.97 35.82
C ASN A 172 -6.52 10.02 34.60
N ILE A 173 -5.59 10.18 33.66
CA ILE A 173 -5.44 9.24 32.54
C ILE A 173 -5.15 7.83 33.08
N HIS A 174 -4.20 7.71 34.02
CA HIS A 174 -3.87 6.43 34.64
C HIS A 174 -5.02 5.88 35.48
N LYS A 175 -5.73 6.73 36.23
CA LYS A 175 -6.92 6.34 37.00
C LYS A 175 -8.01 5.70 36.14
N TYR A 176 -8.22 6.19 34.91
CA TYR A 176 -9.28 5.71 34.01
C TYR A 176 -8.75 4.85 32.86
N LYS A 177 -7.51 4.34 32.96
CA LYS A 177 -6.79 3.64 31.89
C LYS A 177 -7.55 2.46 31.26
N SER A 178 -8.39 1.76 32.03
CA SER A 178 -9.18 0.63 31.53
C SER A 178 -10.23 1.08 30.51
N GLU A 179 -11.05 2.08 30.86
CA GLU A 179 -12.03 2.67 29.95
C GLU A 179 -11.32 3.30 28.74
N LEU A 180 -10.27 4.12 28.97
CA LEU A 180 -9.53 4.76 27.88
C LEU A 180 -8.92 3.72 26.93
N GLY A 181 -8.31 2.67 27.46
CA GLY A 181 -7.64 1.65 26.68
C GLY A 181 -8.57 0.87 25.75
N GLN A 182 -9.88 0.78 26.04
CA GLN A 182 -10.86 0.18 25.13
C GLN A 182 -11.08 1.07 23.91
N TRP A 183 -11.11 2.39 24.09
CA TRP A 183 -11.33 3.35 23.00
C TRP A 183 -10.05 3.62 22.18
N ILE A 184 -8.89 3.61 22.84
CA ILE A 184 -7.60 3.96 22.24
C ILE A 184 -7.14 2.92 21.21
N GLN A 185 -7.26 1.64 21.52
CA GLN A 185 -6.73 0.57 20.68
C GLN A 185 -7.77 -0.53 20.43
N LEU A 186 -8.34 -0.54 19.23
CA LEU A 186 -9.30 -1.54 18.78
C LEU A 186 -8.59 -2.80 18.25
N TYR A 187 -9.04 -3.98 18.70
CA TYR A 187 -8.44 -5.27 18.32
C TYR A 187 -9.49 -6.38 18.38
N SER A 188 -9.41 -7.35 17.47
CA SER A 188 -10.30 -8.52 17.49
C SER A 188 -10.10 -9.30 18.80
N GLY A 189 -11.10 -9.29 19.67
CA GLY A 189 -11.02 -9.91 21.00
C GLY A 189 -10.63 -8.93 22.12
N GLN A 190 -11.13 -7.68 22.10
CA GLN A 190 -11.15 -6.83 23.28
C GLN A 190 -11.94 -7.51 24.40
N PHE A 191 -11.21 -8.10 25.35
CA PHE A 191 -11.78 -8.74 26.53
C PHE A 191 -11.50 -7.89 27.78
N PRO A 192 -12.42 -7.89 28.75
CA PRO A 192 -12.28 -7.07 29.97
C PRO A 192 -11.14 -7.54 30.90
N ASP A 193 -10.55 -8.72 30.69
CA ASP A 193 -9.53 -9.36 31.53
C ASP A 193 -8.08 -9.05 31.10
N TYR A 194 -7.86 -7.99 30.32
CA TYR A 194 -6.50 -7.57 29.96
C TYR A 194 -5.66 -7.21 31.19
N ARG A 195 -4.37 -7.57 31.11
CA ARG A 195 -3.39 -7.21 32.13
C ARG A 195 -3.14 -5.70 32.16
N ASP A 196 -2.88 -5.17 33.35
CA ASP A 196 -2.66 -3.75 33.59
C ASP A 196 -1.55 -3.13 32.73
N GLU A 197 -0.48 -3.89 32.42
CA GLU A 197 0.62 -3.39 31.60
C GLU A 197 0.19 -3.09 30.16
N LEU A 198 -0.87 -3.75 29.66
CA LEU A 198 -1.43 -3.42 28.35
C LEU A 198 -2.09 -2.06 28.37
N TYR A 199 -2.83 -1.74 29.43
CA TYR A 199 -3.48 -0.44 29.58
C TYR A 199 -2.44 0.68 29.69
N GLU A 200 -1.35 0.47 30.45
CA GLU A 200 -0.23 1.43 30.52
C GLU A 200 0.34 1.75 29.15
N ARG A 201 0.65 0.72 28.34
CA ARG A 201 1.19 0.93 26.99
C ARG A 201 0.24 1.71 26.08
N ARG A 202 -1.07 1.53 26.25
CA ARG A 202 -2.07 2.21 25.41
C ARG A 202 -2.16 3.70 25.71
N ILE A 203 -2.00 4.09 26.98
CA ILE A 203 -2.09 5.50 27.42
C ILE A 203 -0.74 6.23 27.46
N GLU A 204 0.35 5.58 27.04
CA GLU A 204 1.71 6.08 27.23
C GLU A 204 1.97 7.44 26.56
N VAL A 205 1.37 7.68 25.38
CA VAL A 205 1.63 8.86 24.55
C VAL A 205 0.34 9.60 24.27
N ASP A 206 0.00 10.53 25.16
CA ASP A 206 -0.99 11.58 24.90
C ASP A 206 -0.33 12.75 24.16
N LEU A 207 -0.91 13.13 23.03
CA LEU A 207 -0.42 14.23 22.18
C LEU A 207 -1.11 15.56 22.47
N SER A 208 -2.14 15.55 23.32
CA SER A 208 -2.81 16.78 23.76
C SER A 208 -1.85 17.66 24.55
N ASN A 209 -1.88 18.96 24.28
CA ASN A 209 -1.21 19.96 25.10
C ASN A 209 -2.17 20.70 26.05
N ARG A 210 -3.39 20.17 26.22
CA ARG A 210 -4.48 20.76 27.02
C ARG A 210 -5.02 19.73 27.99
N THR A 211 -5.37 20.18 29.20
CA THR A 211 -6.03 19.32 30.21
C THR A 211 -7.50 19.04 29.90
N SER A 212 -8.09 19.70 28.89
CA SER A 212 -9.50 19.50 28.48
C SER A 212 -9.64 18.55 27.30
N GLU A 213 -8.55 17.95 26.84
CA GLU A 213 -8.49 17.12 25.64
C GLU A 213 -7.49 15.97 25.86
N MET A 214 -7.69 14.82 25.21
CA MET A 214 -6.70 13.74 25.14
C MET A 214 -6.63 13.23 23.71
N HIS A 215 -5.43 13.06 23.17
CA HIS A 215 -5.22 12.60 21.80
C HIS A 215 -4.25 11.42 21.79
N PHE A 216 -4.79 10.22 21.61
CA PHE A 216 -4.01 9.00 21.49
C PHE A 216 -4.04 8.51 20.05
N ILE A 217 -2.86 8.28 19.46
CA ILE A 217 -2.73 7.76 18.10
C ILE A 217 -1.86 6.51 18.15
N ASN A 218 -2.45 5.38 17.74
CA ASN A 218 -1.82 4.08 17.66
C ASN A 218 -1.93 3.49 16.26
N ARG A 219 -1.28 2.36 16.04
CA ARG A 219 -1.09 1.76 14.71
C ARG A 219 -2.39 1.41 13.96
N ASN A 220 -3.44 1.02 14.69
CA ASN A 220 -4.70 0.56 14.10
C ASN A 220 -5.90 1.44 14.45
N SER A 221 -5.76 2.34 15.43
CA SER A 221 -6.82 3.25 15.84
C SER A 221 -6.27 4.42 16.64
N GLY A 222 -7.12 5.43 16.85
CA GLY A 222 -6.87 6.54 17.75
C GLY A 222 -8.11 6.91 18.55
N LEU A 223 -7.89 7.61 19.66
CA LEU A 223 -8.92 8.24 20.48
C LEU A 223 -8.66 9.75 20.51
N ILE A 224 -9.68 10.52 20.20
CA ILE A 224 -9.75 11.96 20.46
C ILE A 224 -10.85 12.19 21.49
N TYR A 225 -10.46 12.58 22.70
CA TYR A 225 -11.38 13.14 23.67
C TYR A 225 -11.29 14.65 23.64
N MET A 226 -12.45 15.32 23.65
CA MET A 226 -12.51 16.77 23.88
C MET A 226 -13.69 17.11 24.78
N GLU A 227 -13.49 18.03 25.73
CA GLU A 227 -14.61 18.63 26.45
C GLU A 227 -15.67 19.20 25.48
N PRO A 228 -16.98 19.15 25.81
CA PRO A 228 -18.07 19.49 24.89
C PRO A 228 -17.92 20.85 24.20
N ASP A 229 -17.45 21.87 24.91
CA ASP A 229 -17.26 23.20 24.33
C ASP A 229 -16.09 23.25 23.35
N ASN A 230 -15.02 22.50 23.62
CA ASN A 230 -13.89 22.40 22.70
C ASN A 230 -14.25 21.61 21.44
N TYR A 231 -15.03 20.53 21.57
CA TYR A 231 -15.54 19.79 20.42
C TYR A 231 -16.33 20.72 19.48
N LYS A 232 -17.27 21.49 20.04
CA LYS A 232 -18.10 22.43 19.26
C LYS A 232 -17.29 23.54 18.59
N ARG A 233 -16.18 23.96 19.19
CA ARG A 233 -15.35 25.08 18.69
C ARG A 233 -14.25 24.66 17.72
N PHE A 234 -13.76 23.42 17.81
CA PHE A 234 -12.52 23.05 17.12
C PHE A 234 -12.59 21.73 16.34
N PHE A 235 -13.60 20.86 16.55
CA PHE A 235 -13.54 19.52 15.96
C PHE A 235 -13.78 19.53 14.44
N ILE A 236 -15.04 19.74 14.05
CA ILE A 236 -15.48 19.79 12.66
C ILE A 236 -16.60 20.83 12.51
N LYS A 237 -16.70 21.46 11.34
CA LYS A 237 -17.76 22.41 11.04
C LYS A 237 -18.92 21.68 10.36
N ASP A 238 -20.04 21.54 11.05
CA ASP A 238 -21.26 20.92 10.53
C ASP A 238 -22.52 21.43 11.27
N LYS A 239 -23.67 20.76 11.06
CA LYS A 239 -24.95 21.14 11.68
C LYS A 239 -24.91 21.17 13.21
N ASP A 240 -24.09 20.33 13.85
CA ASP A 240 -24.00 20.22 15.32
C ASP A 240 -23.01 21.23 15.91
N SER A 241 -22.09 21.74 15.09
CA SER A 241 -21.01 22.66 15.46
C SER A 241 -20.71 23.68 14.34
N PRO A 242 -21.65 24.59 14.03
CA PRO A 242 -21.54 25.51 12.90
C PRO A 242 -20.39 26.51 13.04
N ASP A 243 -20.02 26.85 14.28
CA ASP A 243 -18.97 27.82 14.61
C ASP A 243 -17.59 27.18 14.80
N SER A 244 -17.46 25.88 14.53
CA SER A 244 -16.19 25.17 14.66
C SER A 244 -15.16 25.67 13.65
N SER A 245 -13.90 25.79 14.08
CA SER A 245 -12.78 26.04 13.18
C SER A 245 -12.43 24.84 12.28
N GLY A 246 -12.93 23.64 12.61
CA GLY A 246 -12.58 22.39 11.93
C GLY A 246 -11.11 21.97 12.09
N TYR A 247 -10.39 22.57 13.04
CA TYR A 247 -8.96 22.34 13.25
C TYR A 247 -8.63 20.85 13.47
N MET A 248 -9.36 20.15 14.34
CA MET A 248 -9.02 18.76 14.69
C MET A 248 -9.28 17.80 13.55
N HIS A 249 -10.40 17.95 12.84
CA HIS A 249 -10.66 17.16 11.65
C HIS A 249 -9.56 17.36 10.61
N ASN A 250 -9.27 18.62 10.26
CA ASN A 250 -8.35 18.94 9.17
C ASN A 250 -6.88 18.66 9.50
N THR A 251 -6.50 18.76 10.79
CA THR A 251 -5.09 18.69 11.22
C THR A 251 -4.74 17.38 11.91
N VAL A 252 -5.71 16.71 12.53
CA VAL A 252 -5.48 15.47 13.27
C VAL A 252 -6.06 14.28 12.52
N VAL A 253 -7.38 14.24 12.32
CA VAL A 253 -8.06 13.11 11.67
C VAL A 253 -7.52 12.89 10.26
N ARG A 254 -7.49 13.95 9.44
CA ARG A 254 -7.00 13.88 8.05
C ARG A 254 -5.53 13.48 7.97
N THR A 255 -4.67 14.02 8.83
CA THR A 255 -3.23 13.69 8.86
C THR A 255 -2.99 12.22 9.16
N ILE A 256 -3.68 11.68 10.17
CA ILE A 256 -3.60 10.26 10.51
C ILE A 256 -3.97 9.42 9.29
N ILE A 257 -5.08 9.75 8.64
CA ILE A 257 -5.61 9.03 7.49
C ILE A 257 -4.65 9.07 6.31
N GLN A 258 -4.14 10.26 5.96
CA GLN A 258 -3.22 10.40 4.83
C GLN A 258 -1.94 9.59 5.03
N ILE A 259 -1.35 9.59 6.23
CA ILE A 259 -0.17 8.76 6.53
C ILE A 259 -0.50 7.28 6.44
N ARG A 260 -1.70 6.87 6.85
CA ARG A 260 -2.16 5.48 6.67
C ARG A 260 -2.32 5.11 5.19
N SER A 261 -2.80 6.01 4.35
CA SER A 261 -2.86 5.79 2.89
C SER A 261 -1.47 5.70 2.27
N ILE A 262 -0.50 6.46 2.77
CA ILE A 262 0.90 6.31 2.37
C ILE A 262 1.46 4.97 2.80
N ALA A 263 1.27 4.58 4.06
CA ALA A 263 1.74 3.30 4.57
C ALA A 263 1.20 2.14 3.73
N PHE A 264 -0.09 2.19 3.38
CA PHE A 264 -0.70 1.24 2.44
C PHE A 264 -0.01 1.26 1.07
N ALA A 265 0.18 2.44 0.47
CA ALA A 265 0.84 2.56 -0.82
C ALA A 265 2.28 2.01 -0.81
N MET A 266 3.03 2.24 0.28
CA MET A 266 4.37 1.69 0.47
C MET A 266 4.36 0.16 0.54
N ILE A 267 3.41 -0.43 1.27
CA ILE A 267 3.26 -1.90 1.33
C ILE A 267 2.98 -2.45 -0.06
N VAL A 268 2.05 -1.84 -0.80
CA VAL A 268 1.68 -2.30 -2.14
C VAL A 268 2.85 -2.16 -3.12
N VAL A 269 3.58 -1.06 -3.08
CA VAL A 269 4.78 -0.88 -3.91
C VAL A 269 5.88 -1.87 -3.50
N SER A 270 6.11 -2.09 -2.21
CA SER A 270 7.08 -3.09 -1.72
C SER A 270 6.76 -4.47 -2.27
N ASN A 271 5.48 -4.88 -2.26
CA ASN A 271 5.06 -6.18 -2.76
C ASN A 271 5.32 -6.33 -4.27
N GLU A 272 5.16 -5.26 -5.06
CA GLU A 272 5.50 -5.29 -6.49
C GLU A 272 7.02 -5.34 -6.71
N VAL A 273 7.80 -4.58 -5.92
CA VAL A 273 9.27 -4.63 -5.97
C VAL A 273 9.78 -6.03 -5.60
N ASP A 274 9.19 -6.67 -4.60
CA ASP A 274 9.55 -8.02 -4.16
C ASP A 274 9.24 -9.08 -5.24
N LYS A 275 8.14 -8.91 -5.99
CA LYS A 275 7.84 -9.74 -7.17
C LYS A 275 8.89 -9.55 -8.25
N ASP A 276 9.24 -8.30 -8.57
CA ASP A 276 10.26 -8.00 -9.56
C ASP A 276 11.60 -8.62 -9.15
N THR A 277 12.04 -8.44 -7.89
CA THR A 277 13.27 -9.03 -7.33
C THR A 277 13.29 -10.56 -7.49
N GLY A 278 12.19 -11.24 -7.15
CA GLY A 278 12.08 -12.69 -7.26
C GLY A 278 12.21 -13.21 -8.70
N GLN A 279 11.91 -12.38 -9.70
CA GLN A 279 12.00 -12.75 -11.12
C GLN A 279 13.37 -12.48 -11.74
N LEU A 280 14.17 -11.55 -11.23
CA LEU A 280 15.43 -11.11 -11.88
C LEU A 280 16.41 -12.25 -12.12
N GLY A 281 16.51 -13.19 -11.18
CA GLY A 281 17.38 -14.38 -11.30
C GLY A 281 16.78 -15.57 -12.07
N SER A 282 15.57 -15.44 -12.63
CA SER A 282 14.89 -16.56 -13.29
C SER A 282 15.35 -16.75 -14.73
N ASP A 283 15.42 -18.01 -15.19
CA ASP A 283 15.69 -18.35 -16.59
C ASP A 283 14.70 -17.68 -17.56
N GLU A 284 13.45 -17.48 -17.12
CA GLU A 284 12.41 -16.79 -17.86
C GLU A 284 12.74 -15.30 -18.06
N PHE A 285 13.16 -14.60 -17.00
CA PHE A 285 13.55 -13.20 -17.10
C PHE A 285 14.80 -13.04 -17.97
N MET A 286 15.78 -13.93 -17.81
CA MET A 286 16.99 -13.97 -18.66
C MET A 286 16.67 -14.29 -20.12
N ALA A 287 15.50 -14.86 -20.44
CA ALA A 287 15.04 -15.08 -21.81
C ALA A 287 14.33 -13.86 -22.44
N LYS A 288 13.85 -12.89 -21.64
CA LYS A 288 13.09 -11.70 -22.12
C LYS A 288 13.86 -10.85 -23.12
N LYS A 289 13.17 -10.20 -24.06
CA LYS A 289 13.85 -9.32 -25.04
C LYS A 289 14.36 -8.04 -24.37
N SER A 290 15.40 -7.42 -24.95
CA SER A 290 15.98 -6.15 -24.45
C SER A 290 14.91 -5.05 -24.25
N LYS A 291 13.92 -4.96 -25.14
CA LYS A 291 12.79 -4.03 -24.99
C LYS A 291 11.96 -4.29 -23.72
N GLU A 292 11.66 -5.56 -23.44
CA GLU A 292 10.87 -5.94 -22.26
C GLU A 292 11.62 -5.66 -20.95
N ILE A 293 12.95 -5.84 -20.95
CA ILE A 293 13.80 -5.49 -19.80
C ILE A 293 13.81 -3.97 -19.59
N LYS A 294 13.88 -3.18 -20.67
CA LYS A 294 13.78 -1.71 -20.60
C LYS A 294 12.43 -1.27 -20.04
N ASP A 295 11.33 -1.86 -20.50
CA ASP A 295 9.99 -1.54 -20.01
C ASP A 295 9.84 -1.83 -18.50
N ASN A 296 10.43 -2.93 -18.01
CA ASN A 296 10.48 -3.24 -16.57
C ASN A 296 11.32 -2.23 -15.79
N LEU A 297 12.46 -1.81 -16.33
CA LEU A 297 13.30 -0.79 -15.71
C LEU A 297 12.58 0.57 -15.60
N GLU A 298 11.82 0.96 -16.62
CA GLU A 298 10.97 2.15 -16.58
C GLU A 298 9.83 2.00 -15.55
N LYS A 299 9.23 0.82 -15.43
CA LYS A 299 8.22 0.51 -14.38
C LYS A 299 8.82 0.72 -12.98
N THR A 300 9.98 0.13 -12.69
CA THR A 300 10.64 0.24 -11.37
C THR A 300 11.05 1.68 -11.04
N ASN A 301 11.57 2.43 -12.01
CA ASN A 301 11.89 3.85 -11.82
C ASN A 301 10.63 4.70 -11.55
N LYS A 302 9.50 4.39 -12.20
CA LYS A 302 8.23 5.06 -11.92
C LYS A 302 7.77 4.81 -10.48
N LEU A 303 7.91 3.58 -9.96
CA LEU A 303 7.58 3.26 -8.56
C LEU A 303 8.38 4.13 -7.58
N LYS A 304 9.68 4.32 -7.84
CA LYS A 304 10.55 5.21 -7.05
C LYS A 304 10.02 6.65 -7.01
N LEU A 305 9.71 7.21 -8.18
CA LEU A 305 9.22 8.58 -8.32
C LEU A 305 7.86 8.77 -7.62
N ILE A 306 6.97 7.79 -7.75
CA ILE A 306 5.64 7.80 -7.11
C ILE A 306 5.79 7.87 -5.58
N LEU A 307 6.64 7.02 -4.99
CA LEU A 307 6.87 7.04 -3.54
C LEU A 307 7.53 8.34 -3.07
N GLN A 308 8.50 8.87 -3.82
CA GLN A 308 9.12 10.18 -3.50
C GLN A 308 8.09 11.32 -3.52
N LYS A 309 7.27 11.38 -4.57
CA LYS A 309 6.20 12.39 -4.69
C LYS A 309 5.20 12.28 -3.54
N THR A 310 4.87 11.05 -3.14
CA THR A 310 3.95 10.75 -2.05
C THR A 310 4.48 11.21 -0.68
N LEU A 311 5.77 11.00 -0.42
CA LEU A 311 6.39 11.30 0.88
C LEU A 311 6.88 12.75 1.03
N SER A 312 7.18 13.43 -0.08
CA SER A 312 7.81 14.76 -0.06
C SER A 312 7.03 15.82 0.74
N PRO A 313 5.69 15.96 0.61
CA PRO A 313 4.93 16.94 1.40
C PRO A 313 5.07 16.69 2.91
N PHE A 314 5.05 15.42 3.33
CA PHE A 314 5.12 15.03 4.73
C PHE A 314 6.44 15.37 5.39
N PHE A 315 7.57 15.08 4.72
CA PHE A 315 8.88 15.46 5.23
C PHE A 315 9.10 16.97 5.20
N SER A 316 8.49 17.68 4.25
CA SER A 316 8.46 19.15 4.25
C SER A 316 7.73 19.70 5.47
N ASP A 317 6.54 19.18 5.75
CA ASP A 317 5.71 19.59 6.90
C ASP A 317 6.38 19.24 8.23
N LEU A 318 7.00 18.07 8.36
CA LEU A 318 7.77 17.68 9.54
C LEU A 318 8.90 18.67 9.82
N THR A 319 9.58 19.13 8.78
CA THR A 319 10.74 20.03 8.91
C THR A 319 10.32 21.48 9.16
N ARG A 320 9.19 21.92 8.61
CA ARG A 320 8.79 23.34 8.59
C ARG A 320 7.64 23.71 9.53
N SER A 321 6.88 22.73 10.05
CA SER A 321 5.71 23.05 10.87
C SER A 321 6.10 23.74 12.18
N HIS A 322 5.66 24.98 12.35
CA HIS A 322 5.80 25.74 13.59
C HIS A 322 4.69 25.43 14.62
N ARG A 323 3.67 24.65 14.25
CA ARG A 323 2.54 24.30 15.14
C ARG A 323 2.90 23.05 15.94
N GLN A 324 3.20 23.23 17.22
CA GLN A 324 3.65 22.13 18.11
C GLN A 324 2.72 20.91 18.12
N HIS A 325 1.41 21.12 18.28
CA HIS A 325 0.44 20.00 18.32
C HIS A 325 0.37 19.25 16.98
N TYR A 326 0.27 19.97 15.85
CA TYR A 326 0.27 19.33 14.52
C TYR A 326 1.57 18.56 14.27
N HIS A 327 2.72 19.16 14.60
CA HIS A 327 4.01 18.50 14.47
C HIS A 327 4.10 17.21 15.31
N ALA A 328 3.60 17.22 16.55
CA ALA A 328 3.56 16.04 17.41
C ALA A 328 2.68 14.92 16.83
N VAL A 329 1.49 15.27 16.32
CA VAL A 329 0.60 14.33 15.61
C VAL A 329 1.29 13.73 14.40
N LEU A 330 1.89 14.57 13.56
CA LEU A 330 2.56 14.17 12.34
C LEU A 330 3.74 13.24 12.62
N LYS A 331 4.60 13.63 13.56
CA LYS A 331 5.75 12.83 14.00
C LYS A 331 5.30 11.48 14.55
N ARG A 332 4.30 11.46 15.45
CA ARG A 332 3.75 10.21 16.00
C ARG A 332 3.25 9.29 14.89
N CYS A 333 2.51 9.81 13.91
CA CYS A 333 1.99 9.02 12.80
C CYS A 333 3.11 8.42 11.92
N VAL A 334 4.18 9.18 11.67
CA VAL A 334 5.35 8.71 10.92
C VAL A 334 6.09 7.61 11.68
N GLU A 335 6.27 7.76 12.99
CA GLU A 335 6.94 6.79 13.85
C GLU A 335 6.16 5.47 13.95
N ILE A 336 4.86 5.51 14.28
CA ILE A 336 4.07 4.28 14.49
C ILE A 336 3.85 3.45 13.22
N ASN A 337 3.94 4.09 12.05
CA ASN A 337 3.85 3.41 10.76
C ASN A 337 5.25 3.09 10.18
N GLU A 338 6.33 3.39 10.91
CA GLU A 338 7.72 3.15 10.51
C GLU A 338 8.05 3.69 9.11
N ILE A 339 7.50 4.85 8.75
CA ILE A 339 7.53 5.37 7.37
C ILE A 339 8.98 5.53 6.87
N GLU A 340 9.87 6.13 7.66
CA GLU A 340 11.27 6.34 7.25
C GLU A 340 12.03 5.02 7.02
N LYS A 341 11.84 4.06 7.93
CA LYS A 341 12.49 2.75 7.85
C LYS A 341 11.98 1.96 6.65
N ASN A 342 10.67 1.88 6.46
CA ASN A 342 10.08 1.18 5.32
C ASN A 342 10.47 1.83 4.00
N TRP A 343 10.54 3.16 3.97
CA TRP A 343 10.96 3.91 2.79
C TRP A 343 12.40 3.56 2.39
N LYS A 344 13.32 3.57 3.35
CA LYS A 344 14.72 3.20 3.12
C LYS A 344 14.85 1.77 2.58
N LEU A 345 14.15 0.81 3.19
CA LEU A 345 14.18 -0.59 2.75
C LEU A 345 13.65 -0.77 1.32
N ILE A 346 12.55 -0.08 0.97
CA ILE A 346 11.99 -0.13 -0.39
C ILE A 346 12.95 0.50 -1.39
N LEU A 347 13.56 1.64 -1.05
CA LEU A 347 14.55 2.31 -1.90
C LEU A 347 15.75 1.41 -2.18
N GLU A 348 16.33 0.79 -1.16
CA GLU A 348 17.48 -0.11 -1.31
C GLU A 348 17.15 -1.27 -2.26
N LYS A 349 15.95 -1.86 -2.14
CA LYS A 349 15.47 -2.90 -3.05
C LYS A 349 15.28 -2.39 -4.48
N ILE A 350 14.64 -1.24 -4.66
CA ILE A 350 14.43 -0.61 -5.97
C ILE A 350 15.78 -0.34 -6.65
N ASP A 351 16.74 0.23 -5.92
CA ASP A 351 18.06 0.56 -6.45
C ASP A 351 18.84 -0.70 -6.82
N SER A 352 18.79 -1.74 -5.99
CA SER A 352 19.37 -3.06 -6.30
C SER A 352 18.75 -3.66 -7.57
N ASN A 353 17.42 -3.71 -7.66
CA ASN A 353 16.71 -4.24 -8.84
C ASN A 353 17.06 -3.45 -10.10
N THR A 354 17.16 -2.13 -10.00
CA THR A 354 17.51 -1.25 -11.12
C THR A 354 18.95 -1.48 -11.60
N GLN A 355 19.90 -1.68 -10.67
CA GLN A 355 21.29 -1.99 -11.01
C GLN A 355 21.40 -3.35 -11.73
N GLU A 356 20.74 -4.38 -11.19
CA GLU A 356 20.76 -5.72 -11.78
C GLU A 356 20.08 -5.74 -13.16
N MET A 357 18.90 -5.12 -13.30
CA MET A 357 18.24 -4.99 -14.61
C MET A 357 19.07 -4.22 -15.62
N ASN A 358 19.74 -3.14 -15.21
CA ASN A 358 20.64 -2.39 -16.08
C ASN A 358 21.81 -3.27 -16.56
N SER A 359 22.42 -4.06 -15.67
CA SER A 359 23.49 -4.98 -16.04
C SER A 359 23.01 -5.98 -17.10
N ILE A 360 21.86 -6.64 -16.85
CA ILE A 360 21.28 -7.60 -17.79
C ILE A 360 20.94 -6.93 -19.13
N PHE A 361 20.41 -5.70 -19.09
CA PHE A 361 20.09 -4.93 -20.29
C PHE A 361 21.35 -4.62 -21.12
N LEU A 362 22.42 -4.18 -20.48
CA LEU A 362 23.70 -3.88 -21.14
C LEU A 362 24.33 -5.13 -21.74
N ASP A 363 24.36 -6.25 -21.01
CA ASP A 363 24.87 -7.53 -21.53
C ASP A 363 24.10 -7.96 -22.79
N LYS A 364 22.77 -7.78 -22.81
CA LYS A 364 21.96 -8.08 -24.00
C LYS A 364 22.20 -7.13 -25.17
N GLN A 365 22.48 -5.86 -24.88
CA GLN A 365 22.80 -4.87 -25.91
C GLN A 365 24.17 -5.17 -26.53
N GLU A 366 25.15 -5.54 -25.71
CA GLU A 366 26.47 -5.99 -26.16
C GLU A 366 26.34 -7.28 -27.00
N GLU A 367 25.60 -8.29 -26.54
CA GLU A 367 25.34 -9.49 -27.34
C GLU A 367 24.67 -9.19 -28.69
N ALA A 368 23.77 -8.22 -28.74
CA ALA A 368 23.11 -7.81 -29.98
C ALA A 368 24.08 -7.07 -30.91
N SER A 369 24.91 -6.19 -30.36
CA SER A 369 25.96 -5.46 -31.09
C SER A 369 26.99 -6.43 -31.67
N ASP A 370 27.48 -7.38 -30.87
CA ASP A 370 28.40 -8.44 -31.29
C ASP A 370 27.83 -9.27 -32.45
N ARG A 371 26.53 -9.58 -32.40
CA ARG A 371 25.85 -10.30 -33.48
C ARG A 371 25.75 -9.43 -34.73
N GLN A 372 25.40 -8.15 -34.59
CA GLN A 372 25.35 -7.22 -35.72
C GLN A 372 26.72 -7.02 -36.35
N GLU A 373 27.78 -6.87 -35.56
CA GLU A 373 29.15 -6.76 -36.05
C GLU A 373 29.57 -8.02 -36.80
N LYS A 374 29.26 -9.22 -36.26
CA LYS A 374 29.50 -10.49 -36.97
C LYS A 374 28.74 -10.58 -38.29
N ILE A 375 27.51 -10.10 -38.34
CA ILE A 375 26.70 -10.05 -39.57
C ILE A 375 27.30 -9.05 -40.57
N LEU A 376 27.68 -7.85 -40.13
CA LEU A 376 28.32 -6.84 -40.98
C LEU A 376 29.65 -7.32 -41.53
N ASN A 377 30.48 -7.96 -40.70
CA ASN A 377 31.72 -8.58 -41.14
C ASN A 377 31.47 -9.68 -42.18
N MET A 378 30.41 -10.49 -42.00
CA MET A 378 30.02 -11.51 -42.98
C MET A 378 29.56 -10.86 -44.30
N VAL A 379 28.75 -9.80 -44.25
CA VAL A 379 28.31 -9.04 -45.43
C VAL A 379 29.52 -8.43 -46.15
N ASN A 380 30.46 -7.83 -45.42
CA ASN A 380 31.69 -7.27 -45.98
C ASN A 380 32.55 -8.35 -46.66
N ILE A 381 32.67 -9.54 -46.08
CA ILE A 381 33.36 -10.68 -46.70
C ILE A 381 32.64 -11.11 -47.99
N ILE A 382 31.31 -11.23 -47.98
CA ILE A 382 30.51 -11.59 -49.15
C ILE A 382 30.69 -10.57 -50.28
N LEU A 383 30.60 -9.28 -49.96
CA LEU A 383 30.77 -8.18 -50.91
C LEU A 383 32.21 -8.12 -51.44
N GLY A 384 33.20 -8.24 -50.57
CA GLY A 384 34.62 -8.27 -50.94
C GLY A 384 34.97 -9.47 -51.83
N ALA A 385 34.40 -10.65 -51.54
CA ALA A 385 34.54 -11.82 -52.40
C ALA A 385 33.92 -11.58 -53.78
N GLY A 386 32.73 -10.97 -53.86
CA GLY A 386 32.08 -10.61 -55.12
C GLY A 386 32.96 -9.73 -56.02
N ILE A 387 33.57 -8.69 -55.45
CA ILE A 387 34.50 -7.80 -56.18
C ILE A 387 35.71 -8.57 -56.72
N VAL A 388 36.29 -9.48 -55.92
CA VAL A 388 37.41 -10.32 -56.36
C VAL A 388 36.99 -11.26 -57.49
N PHE A 389 35.78 -11.84 -57.42
CA PHE A 389 35.23 -12.66 -58.51
C PHE A 389 35.05 -11.86 -59.79
N ASP A 390 34.53 -10.64 -59.72
CA ASP A 390 34.36 -9.76 -60.89
C ASP A 390 35.71 -9.39 -61.51
N ILE A 391 36.72 -9.09 -60.70
CA ILE A 391 38.09 -8.80 -61.17
C ILE A 391 38.73 -10.03 -61.82
N ILE A 392 38.61 -11.21 -61.21
CA ILE A 392 39.12 -12.47 -61.78
C ILE A 392 38.39 -12.79 -63.09
N GLY A 393 37.09 -12.56 -63.15
CA GLY A 393 36.28 -12.72 -64.36
C GLY A 393 36.67 -11.76 -65.48
N PHE A 394 37.19 -10.57 -65.15
CA PHE A 394 37.69 -9.59 -66.11
C PHE A 394 39.12 -9.91 -66.61
N ILE A 395 39.98 -10.48 -65.75
CA ILE A 395 41.38 -10.81 -66.09
C ILE A 395 41.49 -12.09 -66.93
N ILE A 396 40.55 -13.03 -66.79
CA ILE A 396 40.60 -14.33 -67.48
C ILE A 396 39.82 -14.24 -68.80
N SER A 397 40.54 -14.20 -69.93
CA SER A 397 39.96 -14.11 -71.28
C SER A 397 39.63 -15.45 -71.95
N GLU A 398 39.86 -16.59 -71.28
CA GLU A 398 39.57 -17.94 -71.80
C GLU A 398 38.34 -18.56 -71.11
N GLU A 399 37.29 -18.81 -71.89
CA GLU A 399 35.96 -19.21 -71.42
C GLU A 399 35.94 -20.56 -70.66
N SER A 400 36.89 -21.45 -70.94
CA SER A 400 37.00 -22.79 -70.33
C SER A 400 37.67 -22.76 -68.95
N VAL A 401 38.69 -21.92 -68.76
CA VAL A 401 39.39 -21.72 -67.48
C VAL A 401 38.53 -20.91 -66.51
N GLN A 402 37.77 -19.94 -67.04
CA GLN A 402 36.83 -19.12 -66.27
C GLN A 402 35.73 -19.98 -65.60
N LYS A 403 35.11 -20.92 -66.34
CA LYS A 403 34.04 -21.79 -65.79
C LYS A 403 34.54 -22.71 -64.68
N LEU A 404 35.75 -23.28 -64.81
CA LEU A 404 36.32 -24.19 -63.81
C LEU A 404 36.70 -23.46 -62.51
N ILE A 405 37.33 -22.28 -62.63
CA ILE A 405 37.74 -21.45 -61.48
C ILE A 405 36.52 -20.89 -60.75
N VAL A 406 35.50 -20.41 -61.48
CA VAL A 406 34.25 -19.92 -60.87
C VAL A 406 33.52 -21.04 -60.13
N GLN A 407 33.51 -22.28 -60.63
CA GLN A 407 32.88 -23.41 -59.94
C GLN A 407 33.64 -23.86 -58.68
N ILE A 408 34.98 -23.93 -58.72
CA ILE A 408 35.79 -24.36 -57.57
C ILE A 408 35.77 -23.30 -56.47
N ILE A 409 36.04 -22.03 -56.82
CA ILE A 409 36.06 -20.94 -55.85
C ILE A 409 34.63 -20.64 -55.38
N GLY A 410 33.64 -20.63 -56.29
CA GLY A 410 32.23 -20.42 -55.94
C GLY A 410 31.68 -21.51 -55.03
N GLY A 411 31.95 -22.79 -55.32
CA GLY A 411 31.58 -23.91 -54.48
C GLY A 411 32.26 -23.89 -53.11
N GLY A 412 33.55 -23.54 -53.07
CA GLY A 412 34.31 -23.38 -51.82
C GLY A 412 33.78 -22.23 -50.96
N LEU A 413 33.44 -21.10 -51.58
CA LEU A 413 32.87 -19.93 -50.89
C LEU A 413 31.47 -20.23 -50.34
N LEU A 414 30.65 -20.95 -51.11
CA LEU A 414 29.30 -21.34 -50.70
C LEU A 414 29.34 -22.35 -49.53
N LEU A 415 30.26 -23.32 -49.57
CA LEU A 415 30.50 -24.25 -48.47
C LEU A 415 30.98 -23.51 -47.21
N PHE A 416 31.91 -22.56 -47.37
CA PHE A 416 32.39 -21.72 -46.27
C PHE A 416 31.26 -20.88 -45.65
N LEU A 417 30.41 -20.26 -46.47
CA LEU A 417 29.25 -19.50 -46.00
C LEU A 417 28.23 -20.38 -45.28
N VAL A 418 27.97 -21.61 -45.75
CA VAL A 418 27.08 -22.57 -45.09
C VAL A 418 27.63 -22.99 -43.72
N VAL A 419 28.94 -23.27 -43.62
CA VAL A 419 29.60 -23.61 -42.34
C VAL A 419 29.54 -22.42 -41.38
N LEU A 420 29.77 -21.20 -41.87
CA LEU A 420 29.70 -19.98 -41.05
C LEU A 420 28.27 -19.71 -40.56
N PHE A 421 27.27 -19.90 -41.43
CA PHE A 421 25.85 -19.75 -41.10
C PHE A 421 25.41 -20.77 -40.04
N LEU A 422 25.81 -22.03 -40.17
CA LEU A 422 25.57 -23.08 -39.17
C LEU A 422 26.25 -22.76 -37.82
N LYS A 423 27.40 -22.07 -37.83
CA LYS A 423 28.10 -21.66 -36.60
C LYS A 423 27.43 -20.46 -35.91
N LEU A 424 26.78 -19.58 -36.67
CA LEU A 424 26.07 -18.38 -36.19
C LEU A 424 24.65 -18.68 -35.72
N TYR A 425 23.92 -19.56 -36.41
CA TYR A 425 22.50 -19.88 -36.15
C TYR A 425 22.26 -21.30 -35.61
N GLY A 426 23.30 -22.13 -35.52
CA GLY A 426 23.19 -23.47 -34.94
C GLY A 426 22.95 -23.44 -33.43
N PRO A 427 22.23 -24.44 -32.88
CA PRO A 427 21.97 -24.51 -31.45
C PRO A 427 23.30 -24.62 -30.67
N LYS A 428 23.59 -23.63 -29.80
CA LYS A 428 24.74 -23.68 -28.89
C LYS A 428 24.62 -24.92 -28.00
N ARG A 429 25.50 -25.91 -28.18
CA ARG A 429 25.61 -27.06 -27.25
C ARG A 429 25.92 -26.52 -25.85
N LYS A 430 24.98 -26.65 -24.92
CA LYS A 430 25.17 -26.35 -23.49
C LYS A 430 26.40 -27.15 -22.99
N LYS A 431 27.51 -26.47 -22.67
CA LYS A 431 28.62 -27.07 -21.93
C LYS A 431 28.12 -27.39 -20.52
N LYS A 432 27.86 -28.67 -20.23
CA LYS A 432 27.75 -29.16 -18.85
C LYS A 432 29.12 -28.99 -18.18
N THR A 433 29.26 -28.01 -17.30
CA THR A 433 30.40 -27.88 -16.39
C THR A 433 30.35 -29.04 -15.39
N LYS A 434 31.21 -30.05 -15.60
CA LYS A 434 31.54 -31.05 -14.58
C LYS A 434 32.41 -30.36 -13.53
N LYS A 435 31.86 -30.13 -12.34
CA LYS A 435 32.62 -29.84 -11.12
C LYS A 435 33.19 -31.18 -10.64
N LYS A 436 34.53 -31.34 -10.68
CA LYS A 436 35.23 -32.45 -10.03
C LYS A 436 36.55 -31.95 -9.44
N GLU A 437 36.63 -32.10 -8.12
CA GLU A 437 37.83 -32.41 -7.33
C GLU A 437 38.96 -31.37 -7.29
N SER A 438 38.89 -30.51 -6.27
CA SER A 438 40.08 -30.03 -5.56
C SER A 438 39.74 -29.93 -4.06
N GLU A 439 39.73 -31.08 -3.38
CA GLU A 439 39.86 -31.15 -1.91
C GLU A 439 40.29 -32.58 -1.52
N LYS A 440 41.59 -32.80 -1.71
CA LYS A 440 42.48 -33.76 -1.04
C LYS A 440 43.88 -33.18 -1.29
N GLY A 441 44.66 -32.71 -0.34
CA GLY A 441 44.46 -32.53 1.10
C GLY A 441 45.71 -31.81 1.61
N GLU A 442 45.66 -31.32 2.83
CA GLU A 442 46.82 -31.24 3.72
C GLU A 442 46.27 -31.32 5.15
N GLU A 443 46.52 -32.46 5.77
CA GLU A 443 46.53 -32.64 7.22
C GLU A 443 47.74 -31.86 7.77
N ASP A 444 47.49 -30.95 8.70
CA ASP A 444 48.08 -30.92 10.06
C ASP A 444 47.20 -30.06 10.98
#